data_AF-A0A2D4RQH5-F1
#
_entry.id   AF-A0A2D4RQH5-F1
#
_cell.length_a   1.000
_cell.length_b   1.000
_cell.length_c   1.000
_cell.angle_alpha   90.00
_cell.angle_beta   90.00
_cell.angle_gamma   90.00
#
_symmetry.space_group_name_H-M   'P 1'
#
loop_
_entity.id
_entity.type
_entity.pdbx_description
1 polymer ?
#
loop_
_entity_poly.entity_id
_entity_poly.type
_entity_poly.pdbx_seq_one_letter_code
_entity_poly.pdbx_strand_id
1 'polypeptide(L)'
;MKAVLSPDRANYWLHGNYVVGDQGAEITLHLSKAQSHSIELTRSTFLVAAAYAGLQAEPSQPVFDELLREDVDVWLASDFRVSIKTDRGREQLHFSEGDSFELQIKLNKPGYCYIVGHTFMTDEPLSYLVEISPSIQNSPKRFIRHATVVETGEWINLGRFAVQPPLGRETLQLIAARENLSQFLPDTNQDLETQLYIIDSDPVVALEKTRSLLKSNQLKGYSAEAELTYTTWPR
;
A
#
# COMPACT_ATOMS: atom_id res chain seq x y z
N MET A 1 -23.59 -19.10 6.59
CA MET A 1 -22.46 -19.11 5.64
C MET A 1 -21.26 -19.72 6.33
N LYS A 2 -20.41 -20.45 5.60
CA LYS A 2 -19.20 -21.07 6.15
C LYS A 2 -17.99 -20.40 5.51
N ALA A 3 -17.05 -19.93 6.33
CA ALA A 3 -15.78 -19.42 5.83
C ALA A 3 -15.02 -20.56 5.13
N VAL A 4 -14.39 -20.24 4.00
CA VAL A 4 -13.52 -21.16 3.26
C VAL A 4 -12.07 -20.84 3.57
N LEU A 5 -11.23 -21.86 3.60
CA LEU A 5 -9.80 -21.71 3.88
C LEU A 5 -9.01 -21.30 2.65
N SER A 6 -9.57 -21.51 1.46
CA SER A 6 -8.92 -21.19 0.19
C SER A 6 -9.83 -20.22 -0.57
N PRO A 7 -9.31 -19.05 -0.97
CA PRO A 7 -10.12 -17.98 -1.52
C PRO A 7 -10.81 -18.30 -2.86
N ASP A 8 -10.21 -19.18 -3.66
CA ASP A 8 -10.74 -19.78 -4.90
C ASP A 8 -12.05 -20.57 -4.71
N ARG A 9 -12.31 -21.06 -3.49
CA ARG A 9 -13.53 -21.81 -3.15
C ARG A 9 -14.64 -20.93 -2.58
N ALA A 10 -14.42 -19.61 -2.47
CA ALA A 10 -15.40 -18.69 -1.94
C ALA A 10 -16.50 -18.44 -2.99
N ASN A 11 -17.76 -18.61 -2.59
CA ASN A 11 -18.90 -18.16 -3.41
C ASN A 11 -19.19 -16.67 -3.21
N TYR A 12 -18.75 -16.12 -2.07
CA TYR A 12 -18.97 -14.74 -1.66
C TYR A 12 -17.78 -14.20 -0.90
N TRP A 13 -17.51 -12.90 -1.04
CA TRP A 13 -16.49 -12.16 -0.30
C TRP A 13 -17.14 -11.21 0.68
N LEU A 14 -16.65 -11.21 1.92
CA LEU A 14 -17.00 -10.22 2.92
C LEU A 14 -15.84 -9.25 3.05
N HIS A 15 -16.07 -7.99 2.70
CA HIS A 15 -15.09 -6.91 2.83
C HIS A 15 -15.75 -5.70 3.47
N GLY A 16 -14.98 -4.80 4.04
CA GLY A 16 -15.57 -3.66 4.73
C GLY A 16 -14.55 -2.64 5.18
N ASN A 17 -15.08 -1.54 5.65
CA ASN A 17 -14.36 -0.43 6.25
C ASN A 17 -14.95 -0.17 7.64
N TYR A 18 -14.15 0.45 8.49
CA TYR A 18 -14.62 0.91 9.79
C TYR A 18 -14.11 2.33 10.05
N VAL A 19 -14.87 3.07 10.84
CA VAL A 19 -14.53 4.41 11.32
C VAL A 19 -14.63 4.38 12.83
N VAL A 20 -13.56 4.75 13.53
CA VAL A 20 -13.50 4.76 15.00
C VAL A 20 -13.89 6.16 15.49
N GLY A 21 -14.81 6.24 16.45
CA GLY A 21 -15.16 7.47 17.16
C GLY A 21 -15.19 7.28 18.67
N ASP A 22 -15.46 8.36 19.40
CA ASP A 22 -15.37 8.41 20.87
C ASP A 22 -16.22 7.35 21.61
N GLN A 23 -17.30 6.87 20.99
CA GLN A 23 -18.24 5.91 21.58
C GLN A 23 -18.05 4.46 21.11
N GLY A 24 -17.21 4.23 20.10
CA GLY A 24 -17.11 2.94 19.41
C GLY A 24 -16.76 3.09 17.92
N ALA A 25 -16.76 1.97 17.20
CA ALA A 25 -16.47 1.93 15.77
C ALA A 25 -17.74 1.66 14.96
N GLU A 26 -18.02 2.48 13.96
CA GLU A 26 -18.99 2.15 12.93
C GLU A 26 -18.31 1.26 11.89
N ILE A 27 -18.89 0.11 11.59
CA ILE A 27 -18.39 -0.85 10.62
C ILE A 27 -19.40 -0.98 9.51
N THR A 28 -18.95 -0.84 8.27
CA THR A 28 -19.72 -1.18 7.08
C THR A 28 -19.10 -2.39 6.41
N LEU A 29 -19.93 -3.41 6.21
CA LEU A 29 -19.56 -4.68 5.57
C LEU A 29 -20.36 -4.85 4.28
N HIS A 30 -19.68 -5.30 3.25
CA HIS A 30 -20.21 -5.65 1.94
C HIS A 30 -19.98 -7.13 1.69
N LEU A 31 -21.03 -7.80 1.22
CA LEU A 31 -20.96 -9.14 0.67
C LEU A 31 -21.05 -9.05 -0.84
N SER A 32 -20.00 -9.46 -1.55
CA SER A 32 -19.96 -9.49 -3.02
C SER A 32 -19.89 -10.92 -3.54
N LYS A 33 -20.48 -11.20 -4.71
CA LYS A 33 -20.33 -12.49 -5.40
C LYS A 33 -18.90 -12.66 -5.88
N ALA A 34 -18.31 -13.84 -5.63
CA ALA A 34 -16.92 -14.09 -5.97
C ALA A 34 -16.60 -14.04 -7.47
N GLN A 35 -17.57 -14.41 -8.32
CA GLN A 35 -17.37 -14.47 -9.77
C GLN A 35 -17.62 -13.12 -10.46
N SER A 36 -18.66 -12.40 -10.04
CA SER A 36 -19.11 -11.16 -10.71
C SER A 36 -18.72 -9.88 -9.98
N HIS A 37 -18.21 -9.97 -8.75
CA HIS A 37 -17.93 -8.85 -7.87
C HIS A 37 -19.14 -7.94 -7.58
N SER A 38 -20.37 -8.39 -7.91
CA SER A 38 -21.58 -7.65 -7.61
C SER A 38 -21.86 -7.67 -6.12
N ILE A 39 -22.10 -6.49 -5.53
CA ILE A 39 -22.50 -6.36 -4.12
C ILE A 39 -23.93 -6.89 -4.00
N GLU A 40 -24.08 -7.99 -3.26
CA GLU A 40 -25.38 -8.60 -2.97
C GLU A 40 -25.96 -8.07 -1.66
N LEU A 41 -25.09 -7.70 -0.73
CA LEU A 41 -25.52 -7.23 0.59
C LEU A 41 -24.58 -6.15 1.12
N THR A 42 -25.16 -5.13 1.72
CA THR A 42 -24.45 -4.20 2.59
C THR A 42 -25.10 -4.21 3.97
N ARG A 43 -24.27 -4.22 5.01
CA ARG A 43 -24.69 -4.13 6.41
C ARG A 43 -23.76 -3.20 7.14
N SER A 44 -24.35 -2.23 7.84
CA SER A 44 -23.62 -1.36 8.74
C SER A 44 -24.03 -1.67 10.18
N THR A 45 -23.07 -1.65 11.09
CA THR A 45 -23.30 -1.87 12.51
C THR A 45 -22.33 -1.05 13.33
N PHE A 46 -22.66 -0.89 14.61
CA PHE A 46 -21.83 -0.15 15.55
C PHE A 46 -21.25 -1.12 16.59
N LEU A 47 -19.93 -1.15 16.70
CA LEU A 47 -19.21 -1.86 17.75
C LEU A 47 -18.87 -0.91 18.88
N VAL A 48 -19.33 -1.20 20.09
CA VAL A 48 -18.90 -0.48 21.29
C VAL A 48 -17.40 -0.71 21.56
N ALA A 49 -16.72 0.27 22.16
CA ALA A 49 -15.28 0.22 22.42
C ALA A 49 -14.80 -1.06 23.13
N ALA A 50 -15.61 -1.60 24.04
CA ALA A 50 -15.31 -2.84 24.74
C ALA A 50 -15.19 -4.06 23.81
N ALA A 51 -15.86 -4.08 22.65
CA ALA A 51 -15.88 -5.21 21.73
C ALA A 51 -14.57 -5.40 20.96
N TYR A 52 -13.75 -4.34 20.86
CA TYR A 52 -12.43 -4.38 20.23
C TYR A 52 -11.32 -3.99 21.19
N ALA A 53 -11.59 -4.01 22.50
CA ALA A 53 -10.59 -3.74 23.53
C ALA A 53 -9.46 -4.77 23.45
N GLY A 54 -8.22 -4.30 23.26
CA GLY A 54 -7.03 -5.14 23.09
C GLY A 54 -6.69 -5.49 21.64
N LEU A 55 -7.52 -5.10 20.67
CA LEU A 55 -7.16 -5.10 19.26
C LEU A 55 -6.59 -3.73 18.87
N GLN A 56 -5.66 -3.69 17.91
CA GLN A 56 -5.25 -2.42 17.29
C GLN A 56 -6.35 -1.93 16.35
N ALA A 57 -7.38 -1.31 16.93
CA ALA A 57 -8.51 -0.76 16.21
C ALA A 57 -8.28 0.69 15.75
N GLU A 58 -7.44 1.45 16.47
CA GLU A 58 -7.00 2.75 15.98
C GLU A 58 -5.87 2.55 14.97
N PRO A 59 -5.96 3.16 13.78
CA PRO A 59 -4.82 3.24 12.87
C PRO A 59 -3.61 3.78 13.63
N SER A 60 -2.47 3.09 13.57
CA SER A 60 -1.25 3.46 14.31
C SER A 60 -0.66 4.82 13.93
N GLN A 61 -1.32 5.56 13.04
CA GLN A 61 -1.12 6.96 12.75
C GLN A 61 -2.48 7.65 12.52
N PRO A 62 -2.71 8.87 13.05
CA PRO A 62 -3.95 9.63 12.86
C PRO A 62 -4.14 10.18 11.44
N VAL A 63 -3.52 9.58 10.43
CA VAL A 63 -3.45 10.11 9.05
C VAL A 63 -4.60 9.59 8.17
N PHE A 64 -5.32 8.55 8.59
CA PHE A 64 -6.21 7.81 7.69
C PHE A 64 -7.51 8.56 7.34
N ASP A 65 -8.17 9.20 8.31
CA ASP A 65 -9.46 9.87 8.05
C ASP A 65 -9.31 11.28 7.44
N GLU A 66 -8.15 11.93 7.58
CA GLU A 66 -7.85 13.20 6.90
C GLU A 66 -7.51 13.04 5.41
N LEU A 67 -7.14 11.84 4.97
CA LEU A 67 -6.82 11.54 3.56
C LEU A 67 -8.06 11.38 2.68
N LEU A 68 -9.27 11.39 3.25
CA LEU A 68 -10.54 11.25 2.53
C LEU A 68 -11.09 12.56 1.97
N ARG A 69 -10.52 13.71 2.34
CA ARG A 69 -10.88 15.00 1.74
C ARG A 69 -9.76 15.44 0.79
N GLU A 70 -9.99 15.27 -0.51
CA GLU A 70 -9.23 15.94 -1.56
C GLU A 70 -9.52 17.47 -1.54
N ASP A 71 -9.27 18.12 -0.41
CA ASP A 71 -9.30 19.58 -0.32
C ASP A 71 -7.89 20.11 -0.58
N VAL A 72 -7.80 21.09 -1.50
CA VAL A 72 -6.56 21.79 -1.88
C VAL A 72 -5.81 22.35 -0.66
N ASP A 73 -6.53 22.68 0.41
CA ASP A 73 -5.99 23.24 1.65
C ASP A 73 -5.19 22.23 2.49
N VAL A 74 -5.42 20.92 2.35
CA VAL A 74 -4.69 19.88 3.12
C VAL A 74 -3.29 19.63 2.56
N TRP A 75 -3.09 19.82 1.25
CA TRP A 75 -1.77 19.70 0.61
C TRP A 75 -0.85 20.90 0.88
N LEU A 76 -1.41 22.02 1.35
CA LEU A 76 -0.67 23.23 1.75
C LEU A 76 -0.13 23.16 3.20
N ALA A 77 -0.43 22.09 3.94
CA ALA A 77 0.04 21.88 5.31
C ALA A 77 1.57 21.88 5.42
N SER A 78 2.10 22.35 6.57
CA SER A 78 3.53 22.44 6.83
C SER A 78 4.23 21.09 6.94
N ASP A 79 3.51 19.99 7.09
CA ASP A 79 4.10 18.67 7.29
C ASP A 79 4.39 17.99 5.96
N PHE A 80 5.38 17.10 5.92
CA PHE A 80 5.70 16.36 4.70
C PHE A 80 4.66 15.26 4.48
N ARG A 81 4.03 15.21 3.29
CA ARG A 81 2.91 14.33 2.96
C ARG A 81 3.11 13.70 1.60
N VAL A 82 2.67 12.45 1.47
CA VAL A 82 2.72 11.67 0.23
C VAL A 82 1.42 10.89 0.00
N SER A 83 1.13 10.57 -1.25
CA SER A 83 0.00 9.74 -1.66
C SER A 83 0.39 8.86 -2.84
N ILE A 84 -0.29 7.72 -2.97
CA ILE A 84 -0.13 6.76 -4.06
C ILE A 84 -1.52 6.36 -4.59
N LYS A 85 -1.64 6.13 -5.90
CA LYS A 85 -2.86 5.63 -6.55
C LYS A 85 -2.53 4.93 -7.86
N THR A 86 -3.53 4.26 -8.44
CA THR A 86 -3.48 3.77 -9.82
C THR A 86 -4.28 4.66 -10.77
N ASP A 87 -4.19 4.39 -12.08
CA ASP A 87 -5.10 4.93 -13.09
C ASP A 87 -6.57 4.50 -12.89
N ARG A 88 -6.82 3.47 -12.06
CA ARG A 88 -8.16 3.03 -11.63
C ARG A 88 -8.58 3.60 -10.28
N GLY A 89 -7.82 4.56 -9.74
CA GLY A 89 -8.05 5.13 -8.41
C GLY A 89 -7.24 4.43 -7.31
N ARG A 90 -7.70 4.54 -6.06
CA ARG A 90 -6.96 4.07 -4.87
C ARG A 90 -7.71 3.03 -4.02
N GLU A 91 -8.99 2.81 -4.29
CA GLU A 91 -9.88 1.97 -3.47
C GLU A 91 -10.47 0.85 -4.33
N GLN A 92 -10.78 -0.29 -3.69
CA GLN A 92 -11.46 -1.43 -4.34
C GLN A 92 -10.76 -1.89 -5.62
N LEU A 93 -9.43 -1.94 -5.58
CA LEU A 93 -8.60 -2.29 -6.72
C LEU A 93 -8.52 -3.80 -6.90
N HIS A 94 -9.03 -4.26 -8.04
CA HIS A 94 -9.03 -5.66 -8.46
C HIS A 94 -8.42 -5.79 -9.85
N PHE A 95 -7.48 -6.72 -9.98
CA PHE A 95 -6.79 -7.02 -11.23
C PHE A 95 -6.70 -8.52 -11.49
N SER A 96 -6.69 -8.92 -12.75
CA SER A 96 -6.41 -10.29 -13.15
C SER A 96 -4.94 -10.43 -13.57
N GLU A 97 -4.40 -11.64 -13.55
CA GLU A 97 -3.08 -11.95 -14.07
C GLU A 97 -2.96 -11.47 -15.53
N GLY A 98 -1.84 -10.84 -15.86
CA GLY A 98 -1.63 -10.24 -17.18
C GLY A 98 -2.38 -8.93 -17.41
N ASP A 99 -3.15 -8.42 -16.45
CA ASP A 99 -3.56 -7.01 -16.45
C ASP A 99 -2.35 -6.10 -16.23
N SER A 100 -2.54 -4.82 -16.51
CA SER A 100 -1.60 -3.79 -16.15
C SER A 100 -2.31 -2.55 -15.64
N PHE A 101 -1.62 -1.78 -14.82
CA PHE A 101 -2.09 -0.50 -14.29
C PHE A 101 -0.95 0.51 -14.28
N GLU A 102 -1.28 1.79 -14.34
CA GLU A 102 -0.30 2.86 -14.14
C GLU A 102 -0.26 3.24 -12.67
N LEU A 103 0.95 3.37 -12.12
CA LEU A 103 1.14 3.78 -10.74
C LEU A 103 1.49 5.26 -10.69
N GLN A 104 0.82 6.00 -9.82
CA GLN A 104 1.03 7.43 -9.66
C GLN A 104 1.27 7.77 -8.19
N ILE A 105 2.18 8.70 -7.95
CA ILE A 105 2.46 9.23 -6.62
C ILE A 105 2.31 10.73 -6.59
N LYS A 106 2.10 11.31 -5.42
CA LYS A 106 2.06 12.75 -5.22
C LYS A 106 2.77 13.09 -3.93
N LEU A 107 3.66 14.07 -3.97
CA LEU A 107 4.37 14.61 -2.81
C LEU A 107 4.02 16.09 -2.66
N ASN A 108 3.85 16.56 -1.43
CA ASN A 108 3.53 17.97 -1.17
C ASN A 108 4.78 18.86 -1.08
N LYS A 109 5.98 18.26 -1.02
CA LYS A 109 7.28 18.94 -1.07
C LYS A 109 8.27 18.11 -1.89
N PRO A 110 9.37 18.73 -2.40
CA PRO A 110 10.43 17.99 -3.05
C PRO A 110 11.03 16.93 -2.12
N GLY A 111 11.37 15.79 -2.68
CA GLY A 111 11.90 14.68 -1.91
C GLY A 111 12.17 13.44 -2.75
N TYR A 112 12.62 12.40 -2.07
CA TYR A 112 12.90 11.09 -2.63
C TYR A 112 11.91 10.09 -2.08
N CYS A 113 11.55 9.09 -2.88
CA CYS A 113 10.70 8.01 -2.46
C CYS A 113 11.08 6.69 -3.11
N TYR A 114 10.72 5.59 -2.46
CA TYR A 114 10.76 4.24 -3.00
C TYR A 114 9.50 3.50 -2.55
N ILE A 115 9.23 2.33 -3.14
CA ILE A 115 8.03 1.56 -2.86
C ILE A 115 8.45 0.13 -2.48
N VAL A 116 7.84 -0.38 -1.41
CA VAL A 116 7.93 -1.78 -1.00
C VAL A 116 6.60 -2.44 -1.27
N GLY A 117 6.60 -3.57 -1.98
CA GLY A 117 5.43 -4.43 -2.12
C GLY A 117 5.43 -5.49 -1.04
N HIS A 118 4.27 -5.76 -0.46
CA HIS A 118 4.03 -6.81 0.51
C HIS A 118 2.92 -7.71 0.02
N THR A 119 3.18 -9.00 -0.08
CA THR A 119 2.15 -10.01 -0.36
C THR A 119 1.72 -10.62 0.97
N PHE A 120 0.48 -10.33 1.37
CA PHE A 120 -0.11 -10.87 2.59
C PHE A 120 -1.14 -11.93 2.23
N MET A 121 -1.21 -13.01 3.02
CA MET A 121 -2.19 -14.09 2.83
C MET A 121 -2.11 -14.82 1.48
N THR A 122 -0.89 -15.04 0.99
CA THR A 122 -0.57 -16.01 -0.05
C THR A 122 0.06 -17.25 0.60
N ASP A 123 0.17 -18.36 -0.13
CA ASP A 123 0.89 -19.56 0.35
C ASP A 123 2.39 -19.27 0.56
N GLU A 124 2.90 -18.25 -0.13
CA GLU A 124 4.27 -17.76 -0.06
C GLU A 124 4.26 -16.23 0.15
N PRO A 125 4.10 -15.75 1.40
CA PRO A 125 4.19 -14.34 1.70
C PRO A 125 5.62 -13.83 1.48
N LEU A 126 5.76 -12.62 0.98
CA LEU A 126 7.07 -11.99 0.82
C LEU A 126 6.95 -10.47 0.80
N SER A 127 8.09 -9.80 0.92
CA SER A 127 8.21 -8.37 0.66
C SER A 127 9.33 -8.10 -0.30
N TYR A 128 9.12 -7.13 -1.20
CA TYR A 128 10.05 -6.85 -2.28
C TYR A 128 10.14 -5.35 -2.57
N LEU A 129 11.28 -4.93 -3.09
CA LEU A 129 11.49 -3.57 -3.53
C LEU A 129 10.98 -3.40 -4.96
N VAL A 130 10.10 -2.42 -5.17
CA VAL A 130 9.52 -2.15 -6.49
C VAL A 130 10.52 -1.37 -7.31
N GLU A 131 10.86 -1.90 -8.48
CA GLU A 131 11.69 -1.20 -9.46
C GLU A 131 10.88 -0.12 -10.20
N ILE A 132 11.34 1.13 -10.11
CA ILE A 132 10.67 2.30 -10.71
C ILE A 132 11.38 2.77 -11.99
N SER A 133 12.66 2.45 -12.15
CA SER A 133 13.50 2.90 -13.27
C SER A 133 14.34 1.75 -13.85
N PRO A 134 13.72 0.84 -14.63
CA PRO A 134 14.38 -0.37 -15.15
C PRO A 134 15.52 -0.13 -16.13
N SER A 135 15.62 1.08 -16.69
CA SER A 135 16.76 1.46 -17.53
C SER A 135 18.06 1.66 -16.74
N ILE A 136 17.99 1.81 -15.41
CA ILE A 136 19.15 2.00 -14.54
C ILE A 136 19.58 0.63 -13.99
N GLN A 137 20.71 0.12 -14.46
CA GLN A 137 21.26 -1.14 -13.97
C GLN A 137 22.28 -0.93 -12.84
N ASN A 138 22.37 -1.92 -11.94
CA ASN A 138 23.39 -2.00 -10.89
C ASN A 138 23.51 -0.75 -10.00
N SER A 139 22.39 -0.05 -9.76
CA SER A 139 22.38 1.15 -8.91
C SER A 139 21.12 1.21 -8.05
N PRO A 140 21.23 1.61 -6.77
CA PRO A 140 20.09 1.92 -5.89
C PRO A 140 19.07 2.88 -6.51
N LYS A 141 19.53 3.76 -7.41
CA LYS A 141 18.70 4.76 -8.09
C LYS A 141 17.55 4.15 -8.90
N ARG A 142 17.63 2.88 -9.31
CA ARG A 142 16.55 2.20 -10.03
C ARG A 142 15.26 2.05 -9.20
N PHE A 143 15.38 2.07 -7.87
CA PHE A 143 14.28 1.92 -6.93
C PHE A 143 13.79 3.27 -6.38
N ILE A 144 14.47 4.37 -6.71
CA ILE A 144 14.24 5.67 -6.09
C ILE A 144 13.73 6.67 -7.12
N ARG A 145 12.60 7.30 -6.81
CA ARG A 145 12.09 8.46 -7.53
C ARG A 145 12.36 9.74 -6.74
N HIS A 146 13.01 10.69 -7.39
CA HIS A 146 13.21 12.05 -6.87
C HIS A 146 12.15 13.00 -7.45
N ALA A 147 11.21 13.48 -6.65
CA ALA A 147 10.25 14.49 -7.05
C ALA A 147 10.82 15.90 -6.86
N THR A 148 10.84 16.68 -7.95
CA THR A 148 11.38 18.05 -7.94
C THR A 148 10.32 19.07 -7.49
N VAL A 149 10.75 20.33 -7.33
CA VAL A 149 9.84 21.46 -7.04
C VAL A 149 8.73 21.60 -8.08
N VAL A 150 9.03 21.33 -9.35
CA VAL A 150 8.07 21.47 -10.47
C VAL A 150 6.99 20.39 -10.42
N GLU A 151 7.32 19.21 -9.90
CA GLU A 151 6.44 18.05 -9.85
C GLU A 151 5.68 17.95 -8.51
N THR A 152 6.06 18.79 -7.54
CA THR A 152 5.46 18.84 -6.22
C THR A 152 4.01 19.32 -6.33
N GLY A 153 3.09 18.63 -5.65
CA GLY A 153 1.66 18.93 -5.74
C GLY A 153 0.96 18.29 -6.95
N GLU A 154 1.70 17.69 -7.87
CA GLU A 154 1.17 17.02 -9.05
C GLU A 154 1.21 15.50 -8.90
N TRP A 155 0.34 14.81 -9.64
CA TRP A 155 0.42 13.36 -9.77
C TRP A 155 1.53 12.98 -10.73
N ILE A 156 2.58 12.35 -10.21
CA ILE A 156 3.74 11.88 -10.94
C ILE A 156 3.51 10.44 -11.36
N ASN A 157 3.52 10.18 -12.66
CA ASN A 157 3.43 8.82 -13.20
C ASN A 157 4.77 8.08 -13.02
N LEU A 158 4.72 6.90 -12.42
CA LEU A 158 5.86 6.00 -12.23
C LEU A 158 6.00 4.95 -13.34
N GLY A 159 5.03 4.89 -14.24
CA GLY A 159 4.98 3.94 -15.34
C GLY A 159 3.89 2.89 -15.15
N ARG A 160 3.88 1.93 -16.09
CA ARG A 160 2.91 0.84 -16.16
C ARG A 160 3.52 -0.42 -15.56
N PHE A 161 2.79 -1.03 -14.63
CA PHE A 161 3.17 -2.25 -13.94
C PHE A 161 2.27 -3.39 -14.40
N ALA A 162 2.86 -4.56 -14.66
CA ALA A 162 2.13 -5.76 -15.02
C ALA A 162 1.79 -6.56 -13.75
N VAL A 163 0.59 -7.13 -13.74
CA VAL A 163 0.16 -8.05 -12.69
C VAL A 163 0.72 -9.43 -13.00
N GLN A 164 1.67 -9.86 -12.19
CA GLN A 164 2.37 -11.14 -12.29
C GLN A 164 2.40 -11.82 -10.91
N PRO A 165 2.60 -13.15 -10.85
CA PRO A 165 2.77 -13.85 -9.59
C PRO A 165 3.90 -13.26 -8.71
N PRO A 166 3.78 -13.38 -7.37
CA PRO A 166 2.73 -14.09 -6.62
C PRO A 166 1.40 -13.32 -6.57
N LEU A 167 0.31 -14.01 -6.87
CA LEU A 167 -1.04 -13.43 -6.91
C LEU A 167 -1.72 -13.50 -5.55
N GLY A 168 -2.58 -12.53 -5.24
CA GLY A 168 -3.34 -12.48 -4.00
C GLY A 168 -3.56 -11.05 -3.52
N ARG A 169 -3.55 -10.85 -2.21
CA ARG A 169 -3.67 -9.51 -1.62
C ARG A 169 -2.28 -8.89 -1.50
N GLU A 170 -2.08 -7.79 -2.19
CA GLU A 170 -0.83 -7.05 -2.22
C GLU A 170 -1.03 -5.65 -1.64
N THR A 171 -0.03 -5.16 -0.91
CA THR A 171 0.02 -3.79 -0.40
C THR A 171 1.33 -3.15 -0.80
N LEU A 172 1.25 -2.05 -1.55
CA LEU A 172 2.38 -1.19 -1.86
C LEU A 172 2.51 -0.12 -0.77
N GLN A 173 3.62 -0.13 -0.06
CA GLN A 173 4.02 0.89 0.89
C GLN A 173 4.94 1.88 0.18
N LEU A 174 4.44 3.09 -0.08
CA LEU A 174 5.24 4.23 -0.53
C LEU A 174 5.95 4.85 0.68
N ILE A 175 7.26 4.98 0.58
CA ILE A 175 8.11 5.56 1.62
C ILE A 175 8.82 6.75 1.03
N ALA A 176 8.70 7.90 1.67
CA ALA A 176 9.31 9.13 1.19
C ALA A 176 10.06 9.87 2.30
N ALA A 177 11.09 10.61 1.90
CA ALA A 177 11.80 11.55 2.75
C ALA A 177 12.30 12.75 1.92
N ARG A 178 12.61 13.86 2.60
CA ARG A 178 13.27 14.99 1.94
C ARG A 178 14.72 14.70 1.55
N GLU A 179 15.35 13.74 2.21
CA GLU A 179 16.72 13.31 1.97
C GLU A 179 16.80 12.14 0.99
N ASN A 180 17.97 11.96 0.39
CA ASN A 180 18.20 10.86 -0.54
C ASN A 180 18.14 9.50 0.18
N LEU A 181 17.19 8.66 -0.23
CA LEU A 181 16.92 7.36 0.38
C LEU A 181 17.86 6.23 -0.06
N SER A 182 18.86 6.48 -0.92
CA SER A 182 19.73 5.43 -1.50
C SER A 182 20.47 4.61 -0.46
N GLN A 183 20.83 5.20 0.68
CA GLN A 183 21.51 4.52 1.78
C GLN A 183 20.56 3.86 2.78
N PHE A 184 19.24 4.05 2.61
CA PHE A 184 18.17 3.56 3.47
C PHE A 184 17.26 2.58 2.73
N LEU A 185 17.73 2.03 1.60
CA LEU A 185 17.05 0.93 0.97
C LEU A 185 17.36 -0.35 1.76
N PRO A 186 16.36 -1.22 1.97
CA PRO A 186 16.61 -2.53 2.53
C PRO A 186 17.48 -3.36 1.56
N ASP A 187 18.29 -4.26 2.11
CA ASP A 187 19.02 -5.23 1.31
C ASP A 187 18.03 -6.15 0.58
N THR A 188 18.34 -6.49 -0.68
CA THR A 188 17.47 -7.32 -1.52
C THR A 188 18.24 -8.40 -2.24
N ASN A 189 17.61 -9.55 -2.45
CA ASN A 189 18.05 -10.57 -3.40
C ASN A 189 17.08 -10.61 -4.57
N GLN A 190 17.60 -10.55 -5.80
CA GLN A 190 16.76 -10.71 -6.97
C GLN A 190 16.37 -12.18 -7.13
N ASP A 191 15.08 -12.45 -7.16
CA ASP A 191 14.56 -13.73 -7.57
C ASP A 191 14.54 -13.81 -9.11
N LEU A 192 15.12 -14.86 -9.66
CA LEU A 192 15.25 -15.02 -11.12
C LEU A 192 13.96 -15.51 -11.77
N GLU A 193 13.06 -16.14 -11.01
CA GLU A 193 11.79 -16.63 -11.52
C GLU A 193 10.78 -15.49 -11.68
N THR A 194 10.55 -14.74 -10.61
CA THR A 194 9.59 -13.63 -10.59
C THR A 194 10.18 -12.28 -11.01
N GLN A 195 11.52 -12.19 -11.10
CA GLN A 195 12.27 -10.94 -11.31
C GLN A 195 12.11 -9.91 -10.17
N LEU A 196 11.51 -10.29 -9.04
CA LEU A 196 11.30 -9.42 -7.89
C LEU A 196 12.58 -9.25 -7.06
N TYR A 197 12.73 -8.08 -6.45
CA TYR A 197 13.83 -7.77 -5.53
C TYR A 197 13.41 -8.06 -4.09
N ILE A 198 13.50 -9.32 -3.67
CA ILE A 198 13.00 -9.80 -2.38
C ILE A 198 13.84 -9.23 -1.23
N ILE A 199 13.16 -8.58 -0.29
CA ILE A 199 13.72 -8.08 0.98
C ILE A 199 13.72 -9.20 2.03
N ASP A 200 12.58 -9.89 2.16
CA ASP A 200 12.41 -11.01 3.07
C ASP A 200 11.17 -11.85 2.67
N SER A 201 11.18 -13.14 2.97
CA SER A 201 10.01 -14.02 2.85
C SER A 201 9.11 -13.98 4.09
N ASP A 202 9.51 -13.26 5.14
CA ASP A 202 8.64 -12.87 6.24
C ASP A 202 8.30 -11.37 6.14
N PRO A 203 7.05 -11.01 5.75
CA PRO A 203 6.65 -9.61 5.66
C PRO A 203 6.72 -8.82 6.96
N VAL A 204 6.64 -9.49 8.13
CA VAL A 204 6.77 -8.82 9.43
C VAL A 204 8.23 -8.38 9.62
N VAL A 205 9.17 -9.29 9.34
CA VAL A 205 10.61 -8.99 9.40
C VAL A 205 10.99 -7.94 8.37
N ALA A 206 10.44 -8.01 7.15
CA ALA A 206 10.67 -7.00 6.13
C ALA A 206 10.15 -5.61 6.55
N LEU A 207 8.96 -5.54 7.15
CA LEU A 207 8.39 -4.29 7.65
C LEU A 207 9.25 -3.70 8.77
N GLU A 208 9.77 -4.54 9.67
CA GLU A 208 10.70 -4.10 10.71
C GLU A 208 12.01 -3.56 10.13
N LYS A 209 12.62 -4.26 9.16
CA LYS A 209 13.83 -3.80 8.46
C LYS A 209 13.60 -2.43 7.83
N THR A 210 12.52 -2.28 7.08
CA THR A 210 12.15 -1.03 6.39
C THR A 210 11.90 0.11 7.38
N ARG A 211 11.11 -0.12 8.44
CA ARG A 211 10.81 0.91 9.44
C ARG A 211 12.00 1.26 10.33
N SER A 212 12.91 0.31 10.58
CA SER A 212 14.15 0.56 11.33
C SER A 212 15.02 1.59 10.61
N LEU A 213 15.10 1.49 9.28
CA LEU A 213 15.83 2.47 8.44
C LEU A 213 15.22 3.87 8.56
N LEU A 214 13.89 3.98 8.61
CA LEU A 214 13.17 5.26 8.79
C LEU A 214 13.30 5.86 10.20
N LYS A 215 13.46 5.01 11.23
CA LYS A 215 13.69 5.46 12.61
C LYS A 215 15.13 5.94 12.86
N SER A 216 16.02 5.82 11.87
CA SER A 216 17.34 6.46 11.90
C SER A 216 17.19 7.94 12.28
N ASN A 217 18.05 8.43 13.18
CA ASN A 217 18.08 9.83 13.61
C ASN A 217 18.22 10.82 12.42
N GLN A 218 18.66 10.34 11.25
CA GLN A 218 18.79 11.11 10.02
C GLN A 218 17.43 11.42 9.34
N LEU A 219 16.41 10.58 9.51
CA LEU A 219 15.13 10.72 8.79
C LEU A 219 13.95 11.18 9.68
N LYS A 220 14.18 11.28 11.00
CA LYS A 220 13.13 11.57 11.99
C LYS A 220 12.48 12.95 11.76
N GLY A 221 11.18 12.97 11.47
CA GLY A 221 10.38 14.18 11.26
C GLY A 221 10.40 14.75 9.84
N TYR A 222 11.08 14.08 8.91
CA TYR A 222 11.20 14.50 7.50
C TYR A 222 10.78 13.41 6.51
N SER A 223 10.13 12.35 7.01
CA SER A 223 9.61 11.23 6.22
C SER A 223 8.09 11.15 6.29
N ALA A 224 7.51 10.52 5.28
CA ALA A 224 6.09 10.24 5.19
C ALA A 224 5.88 8.89 4.48
N GLU A 225 4.78 8.23 4.83
CA GLU A 225 4.39 6.94 4.24
C GLU A 225 2.97 7.03 3.68
N ALA A 226 2.68 6.26 2.64
CA ALA A 226 1.33 6.03 2.15
C ALA A 226 1.21 4.59 1.65
N GLU A 227 0.00 4.04 1.64
CA GLU A 227 -0.23 2.64 1.27
C GLU A 227 -1.29 2.53 0.18
N LEU A 228 -1.13 1.53 -0.68
CA LEU A 228 -2.10 1.15 -1.70
C LEU A 228 -2.29 -0.37 -1.67
N THR A 229 -3.49 -0.83 -1.34
CA THR A 229 -3.81 -2.26 -1.35
C THR A 229 -4.63 -2.61 -2.58
N TYR A 230 -4.27 -3.70 -3.25
CA TYR A 230 -5.05 -4.28 -4.34
C TYR A 230 -5.09 -5.80 -4.23
N THR A 231 -5.99 -6.42 -4.99
CA THR A 231 -6.12 -7.88 -5.06
C THR A 231 -5.94 -8.36 -6.49
N THR A 232 -5.09 -9.36 -6.68
CA THR A 232 -4.74 -9.98 -7.96
C THR A 232 -5.26 -11.41 -8.02
N TRP A 233 -5.70 -11.86 -9.20
CA TRP A 233 -6.31 -13.18 -9.42
C TRP A 233 -5.67 -13.92 -10.59
N PRO A 234 -5.55 -15.27 -10.56
CA PRO A 234 -5.22 -16.04 -11.75
C PRO A 234 -6.28 -15.84 -12.84
N ARG A 235 -5.90 -15.99 -14.10
CA ARG A 235 -6.86 -16.03 -15.22
C ARG A 235 -7.59 -17.36 -15.34
#